data_AF-A0A642PKP2-F1
#
_entry.id   AF-A0A642PKP2-F1
#
_cell.length_a   1.000
_cell.length_b   1.000
_cell.length_c   1.000
_cell.angle_alpha   90.00
_cell.angle_beta   90.00
_cell.angle_gamma   90.00
#
_symmetry.space_group_name_H-M   'P 1'
#
loop_
_entity.id
_entity.type
_entity.pdbx_description
1 polymer ?
#
loop_
_entity_poly.entity_id
_entity_poly.type
_entity_poly.pdbx_seq_one_letter_code
_entity_poly.pdbx_strand_id
1 'polypeptide(L)' 'DPSQGTHFFQNLTSFGVGYFTINAFMNDGVYNQEFLNAQPAVHETKYLRHVHFHQPMVVKMDGKKKLGVVLMPEE' A
#
# COMPACT_ATOMS: atom_id res chain seq x y z
N ASP A 1 -14.13 -13.22 -19.02
CA ASP A 1 -14.46 -13.35 -17.59
C ASP A 1 -14.58 -11.94 -17.01
N PRO A 2 -15.71 -11.53 -16.41
CA PRO A 2 -15.85 -10.18 -15.86
C PRO A 2 -14.75 -9.97 -14.82
N SER A 3 -14.08 -8.82 -14.88
CA SER A 3 -12.84 -8.56 -14.16
C SER A 3 -12.93 -8.92 -12.68
N GLN A 4 -12.07 -9.84 -12.24
CA GLN A 4 -11.82 -10.13 -10.81
C GLN A 4 -11.52 -8.85 -10.00
N GLY A 5 -11.09 -7.78 -10.68
CA GLY A 5 -10.91 -6.45 -10.10
C GLY A 5 -12.16 -5.89 -9.41
N THR A 6 -13.37 -6.04 -9.97
CA THR A 6 -14.58 -5.48 -9.33
C THR A 6 -14.91 -6.18 -8.02
N HIS A 7 -14.80 -7.51 -7.95
CA HIS A 7 -14.98 -8.26 -6.71
C HIS A 7 -13.90 -7.92 -5.67
N PHE A 8 -12.66 -7.71 -6.11
CA PHE A 8 -11.58 -7.28 -5.23
C PHE A 8 -11.87 -5.90 -4.59
N PHE A 9 -12.31 -4.91 -5.37
CA PHE A 9 -12.66 -3.58 -4.84
C PHE A 9 -13.90 -3.60 -3.93
N GLN A 10 -14.91 -4.41 -4.27
CA GLN A 10 -16.07 -4.60 -3.39
C GLN A 10 -15.67 -5.17 -2.04
N ASN A 11 -14.76 -6.14 -2.01
CA ASN A 11 -14.28 -6.73 -0.76
C ASN A 11 -13.54 -5.68 0.10
N LEU A 12 -12.57 -4.96 -0.48
CA LEU A 12 -11.82 -3.93 0.24
C LEU A 12 -12.74 -2.87 0.88
N THR A 13 -13.67 -2.34 0.09
CA THR A 13 -14.62 -1.31 0.56
C THR A 13 -15.60 -1.87 1.60
N SER A 14 -16.10 -3.10 1.45
CA SER A 14 -17.01 -3.73 2.41
C SER A 14 -16.38 -3.99 3.78
N PHE A 15 -15.07 -4.24 3.82
CA PHE A 15 -14.31 -4.44 5.07
C PHE A 15 -13.79 -3.13 5.67
N GLY A 16 -14.11 -1.98 5.10
CA GLY A 16 -13.60 -0.69 5.56
C GLY A 16 -12.09 -0.52 5.35
N VAL A 17 -11.50 -1.29 4.42
CA VAL A 17 -10.07 -1.25 4.13
C VAL A 17 -9.80 -0.11 3.16
N GLY A 18 -9.02 0.87 3.62
CA GLY A 18 -8.46 1.91 2.77
C GLY A 18 -7.42 1.30 1.81
N TYR A 19 -7.45 1.71 0.54
CA TYR A 19 -6.48 1.28 -0.46
C TYR A 19 -5.89 2.47 -1.19
N PHE A 20 -4.62 2.36 -1.55
CA PHE A 20 -3.93 3.29 -2.44
C PHE A 20 -3.53 2.56 -3.71
N THR A 21 -3.61 3.24 -4.83
CA THR A 21 -3.06 2.75 -6.09
C THR A 21 -1.93 3.68 -6.49
N ILE A 22 -0.75 3.10 -6.73
CA ILE A 22 0.41 3.82 -7.23
C ILE A 22 0.68 3.30 -8.63
N ASN A 23 0.84 4.20 -9.59
CA ASN A 23 1.20 3.87 -10.95
C ASN A 23 2.51 4.55 -11.31
N ALA A 24 3.61 3.81 -11.13
CA ALA A 24 4.95 4.28 -11.43
C ALA A 24 5.16 4.65 -12.92
N PHE A 25 4.41 4.04 -13.85
CA PHE A 25 4.52 4.36 -15.28
C PHE A 25 3.90 5.71 -15.63
N MET A 26 2.89 6.13 -14.88
CA MET A 26 2.20 7.41 -15.07
C MET A 26 2.72 8.50 -14.12
N ASN A 27 3.75 8.20 -13.31
CA ASN A 27 4.22 9.03 -12.19
C ASN A 27 3.06 9.44 -11.24
N ASP A 28 2.08 8.56 -11.07
CA ASP A 28 0.92 8.80 -10.20
C ASP A 28 1.15 8.11 -8.85
N GLY A 29 1.41 8.93 -7.83
CA GLY A 29 1.83 8.49 -6.50
C GLY A 29 3.35 8.28 -6.39
N VAL A 30 3.84 8.35 -5.16
CA VAL A 30 5.25 8.13 -4.82
C VAL A 30 5.35 7.23 -3.60
N TYR A 31 6.42 6.46 -3.52
CA TYR A 31 6.79 5.68 -2.35
C TYR A 31 8.30 5.50 -2.33
N ASN A 32 8.87 5.36 -1.14
CA ASN A 32 10.31 5.20 -0.96
C ASN A 32 10.68 3.71 -1.12
N GLN A 33 10.89 3.29 -2.36
CA GLN A 33 11.18 1.90 -2.69
C GLN A 33 12.52 1.44 -2.09
N GLU A 34 13.54 2.31 -2.10
CA GLU A 34 14.85 2.05 -1.50
C GLU A 34 14.72 1.76 0.00
N PHE A 35 13.94 2.56 0.72
CA PHE A 35 13.66 2.35 2.14
C PHE A 35 12.97 1.01 2.39
N LEU A 36 11.93 0.67 1.62
CA LEU A 36 11.20 -0.60 1.78
C LEU A 36 12.09 -1.82 1.47
N ASN A 37 12.93 -1.71 0.44
CA ASN A 37 13.88 -2.77 0.07
C ASN A 37 14.97 -2.98 1.12
N ALA A 38 15.35 -1.93 1.85
CA ALA A 38 16.33 -2.01 2.93
C ALA A 38 15.78 -2.69 4.21
N GLN A 39 14.45 -2.79 4.36
CA GLN A 39 13.86 -3.44 5.52
C GLN A 39 14.04 -4.95 5.48
N PRO A 40 14.26 -5.62 6.62
CA PRO A 40 14.28 -7.08 6.68
C PRO A 40 12.91 -7.64 6.24
N ALA A 41 12.93 -8.64 5.36
CA ALA A 41 11.73 -9.35 4.98
C ALA A 41 11.37 -10.38 6.06
N VAL A 42 10.11 -10.39 6.50
CA VAL A 42 9.54 -11.48 7.29
C VAL A 42 9.42 -12.74 6.43
N HIS A 43 9.04 -12.55 5.17
CA HIS A 43 8.98 -13.60 4.18
C HIS A 43 9.23 -13.02 2.78
N GLU A 44 9.90 -13.79 1.93
CA GLU A 44 10.19 -13.40 0.56
C GLU A 44 10.06 -14.60 -0.38
N THR A 45 9.33 -14.39 -1.47
CA THR A 45 9.18 -15.33 -2.59
C THR A 45 9.78 -14.71 -3.84
N LYS A 46 9.72 -15.43 -4.97
CA LYS A 46 10.14 -14.90 -6.27
C LYS A 46 9.44 -13.58 -6.66
N TYR A 47 8.21 -13.34 -6.17
CA TYR A 47 7.37 -12.22 -6.63
C TYR A 47 6.81 -11.34 -5.50
N LEU A 48 7.02 -11.71 -4.24
CA LEU A 48 6.42 -11.03 -3.10
C LEU A 48 7.43 -10.91 -1.97
N ARG A 49 7.57 -9.71 -1.43
CA ARG A 49 8.31 -9.40 -0.20
C ARG A 49 7.33 -8.91 0.85
N HIS A 50 7.35 -9.52 2.02
CA HIS A 50 6.55 -9.12 3.17
C HIS A 50 7.46 -8.43 4.20
N VAL A 51 7.25 -7.14 4.41
CA VAL A 51 7.94 -6.33 5.41
C VAL A 51 6.99 -6.04 6.57
N HIS A 52 7.49 -6.16 7.80
CA HIS A 52 6.74 -5.85 9.01
C HIS A 52 7.50 -4.80 9.82
N PHE A 53 6.82 -3.70 10.14
CA PHE A 53 7.34 -2.67 11.03
C PHE A 53 6.96 -2.98 12.48
N HIS A 54 7.91 -2.81 13.40
CA HIS A 54 7.65 -3.07 14.82
C HIS A 54 6.57 -2.15 15.39
N GLN A 55 6.57 -0.88 14.97
CA GLN A 55 5.55 0.08 15.34
C GLN A 55 4.52 0.27 14.21
N PRO A 56 3.24 0.45 14.55
CA PRO A 56 2.21 0.69 13.56
C PRO A 56 2.46 1.99 12.81
N MET A 57 2.24 1.95 11.51
CA MET A 57 2.44 3.12 10.67
C MET A 57 1.24 4.05 10.68
N VAL A 58 1.49 5.36 10.79
CA VAL A 58 0.43 6.35 10.70
C VAL A 58 0.04 6.54 9.23
N VAL A 59 -1.19 6.16 8.90
CA VAL A 59 -1.79 6.34 7.59
C VAL A 59 -2.92 7.35 7.68
N LYS A 60 -2.95 8.33 6.78
CA LYS A 60 -4.03 9.33 6.70
C LYS A 60 -4.61 9.32 5.28
N MET A 61 -5.93 9.39 5.19
CA MET A 61 -6.68 9.35 3.93
C MET A 61 -7.71 10.47 3.87
N ASP A 62 -7.76 11.18 2.76
CA ASP A 62 -8.86 12.07 2.36
C ASP A 62 -9.48 11.52 1.08
N GLY A 63 -10.50 10.67 1.22
CA GLY A 63 -11.21 10.06 0.10
C GLY A 63 -11.97 11.06 -0.78
N LYS A 64 -12.29 12.26 -0.27
CA LYS A 64 -12.96 13.31 -1.06
C LYS A 64 -11.97 13.98 -2.01
N LYS A 65 -10.75 14.22 -1.53
CA LYS A 65 -9.66 14.80 -2.35
C LYS A 65 -8.83 13.75 -3.08
N LYS A 66 -9.09 12.46 -2.84
CA LYS A 66 -8.28 11.33 -3.34
C LYS A 66 -6.81 11.45 -2.94
N LEU A 67 -6.56 11.93 -1.72
CA LEU A 67 -5.22 12.08 -1.16
C LEU A 67 -4.97 11.05 -0.07
N GLY A 68 -3.73 10.59 0.00
CA GLY A 68 -3.27 9.61 0.96
C GLY A 68 -1.83 9.87 1.34
N VAL A 69 -1.51 9.69 2.62
CA VAL A 69 -0.13 9.72 3.09
C VAL A 69 0.11 8.57 4.07
N VAL A 70 1.27 7.95 3.95
CA VAL A 70 1.82 7.03 4.95
C VAL A 70 3.05 7.73 5.51
N LEU A 71 3.07 7.98 6.81
CA LEU A 71 4.23 8.60 7.46
C LEU A 71 5.38 7.60 7.54
N MET A 72 6.61 8.10 7.49
CA MET A 72 7.79 7.29 7.77
C MET A 72 7.78 6.85 9.24
N PRO A 73 8.27 5.65 9.55
CA PRO A 73 8.35 5.20 10.94
C PRO A 73 9.26 6.12 11.73
N GLU A 74 8.86 6.41 12.96
CA GLU A 74 9.72 7.04 13.96
C GLU A 74 10.76 6.01 14.43
N GLU A 75 11.97 6.45 14.78
CA GLU A 75 13.05 5.58 15.29
C GLU A 75 12.68 4.92 16.63
#